data_AF-A0A172ZJS9-F1
#
_entry.id   AF-A0A172ZJS9-F1
#
_cell.length_a   1.000
_cell.length_b   1.000
_cell.length_c   1.000
_cell.angle_alpha   90.00
_cell.angle_beta   90.00
_cell.angle_gamma   90.00
#
_symmetry.space_group_name_H-M   'P 1'
#
loop_
_entity.id
_entity.type
_entity.pdbx_description
1 polymer ?
#
loop_
_entity_poly.entity_id
_entity_poly.type
_entity_poly.pdbx_seq_one_letter_code
_entity_poly.pdbx_strand_id
1 'polypeptide(L)' 'MDEKAYAYIDRTAEQVFHVLDNYEMAQKEAKGTVIEYRGEHAGGYPVVNQRQLIIYAGRRIEKENQPIPPYIQAAIDALS' A
#
# COMPACT_ATOMS: atom_id res chain seq x y z
N MET A 1 -14.09 -16.78 1.64
CA MET A 1 -14.41 -15.42 1.18
C MET A 1 -13.14 -14.92 0.52
N ASP A 2 -13.21 -14.47 -0.73
CA ASP A 2 -12.09 -13.73 -1.33
C ASP A 2 -11.99 -12.41 -0.57
N GLU A 3 -11.12 -12.34 0.43
CA GLU A 3 -10.85 -11.09 1.14
C GLU A 3 -10.24 -10.12 0.13
N LYS A 4 -11.02 -9.12 -0.24
CA LYS A 4 -10.56 -8.03 -1.09
C LYS A 4 -9.81 -7.03 -0.22
N ALA A 5 -8.62 -6.65 -0.68
CA ALA A 5 -7.86 -5.57 -0.11
C ALA A 5 -7.78 -4.41 -1.10
N TYR A 6 -7.59 -3.20 -0.59
CA TYR A 6 -7.59 -1.96 -1.35
C TYR A 6 -6.36 -1.14 -0.96
N ALA A 7 -5.56 -0.77 -1.95
CA ALA A 7 -4.36 0.01 -1.77
C ALA A 7 -4.54 1.47 -2.18
N TYR A 8 -3.86 2.35 -1.47
CA TYR A 8 -3.78 3.77 -1.78
C TYR A 8 -2.45 4.37 -1.31
N ILE A 9 -2.13 5.57 -1.82
CA ILE A 9 -1.01 6.37 -1.32
C ILE A 9 -1.59 7.52 -0.50
N ASP A 10 -1.28 7.57 0.80
CA ASP A 10 -1.60 8.73 1.63
C ASP A 10 -0.74 9.91 1.19
N ARG A 11 -1.34 10.91 0.53
CA ARG A 11 -0.64 12.08 -0.05
C ARG A 11 -0.20 13.12 0.99
N THR A 12 0.03 12.73 2.24
CA THR A 12 0.75 13.53 3.23
C THR A 12 2.26 13.58 2.90
N ALA A 13 3.05 14.27 3.74
CA ALA A 13 4.45 14.61 3.45
C ALA A 13 5.34 13.43 3.02
N GLU A 14 5.06 12.21 3.50
CA GLU A 14 5.87 11.02 3.25
C GLU A 14 5.30 10.07 2.16
N GLN A 15 4.11 10.36 1.61
CA GLN A 15 3.47 9.56 0.56
C GLN A 15 3.46 8.05 0.86
N VAL A 16 2.83 7.65 1.98
CA VAL A 16 2.91 6.25 2.46
C VAL A 16 1.92 5.36 1.72
N PHE A 17 2.37 4.18 1.29
CA PHE A 17 1.51 3.16 0.70
C PHE A 17 0.78 2.36 1.78
N HIS A 18 -0.55 2.37 1.73
CA HIS A 18 -1.43 1.71 2.68
C HIS A 18 -2.31 0.67 2.01
N VAL A 19 -2.73 -0.34 2.79
CA VAL A 19 -3.63 -1.40 2.35
C VAL A 19 -4.70 -1.67 3.41
N LEU A 20 -5.96 -1.54 3.03
CA LEU A 20 -7.14 -1.76 3.89
C LEU A 20 -8.06 -2.83 3.30
N ASP A 21 -8.85 -3.47 4.15
CA ASP A 21 -9.93 -4.41 3.77
C ASP A 21 -11.21 -3.70 3.29
N ASN A 22 -11.36 -2.41 3.63
CA ASN A 22 -12.54 -1.61 3.33
C ASN A 22 -12.25 -0.51 2.30
N TYR A 23 -12.94 -0.58 1.16
CA TYR A 23 -12.83 0.39 0.07
C TYR A 23 -13.26 1.80 0.47
N GLU A 24 -14.37 1.95 1.21
CA GLU A 24 -14.88 3.27 1.62
C GLU A 24 -13.89 3.98 2.54
N MET A 25 -13.26 3.22 3.45
CA MET A 25 -12.22 3.75 4.32
C MET A 25 -10.98 4.15 3.51
N ALA A 26 -10.52 3.29 2.60
CA ALA A 26 -9.40 3.61 1.71
C ALA A 26 -9.67 4.87 0.88
N GLN A 27 -10.88 5.05 0.33
CA GLN A 27 -11.26 6.23 -0.42
C GLN A 27 -11.20 7.52 0.41
N LYS A 28 -11.68 7.44 1.66
CA LYS A 28 -11.69 8.58 2.59
C LYS A 28 -10.26 9.04 2.93
N GLU A 29 -9.36 8.09 3.15
CA GLU A 29 -7.97 8.37 3.53
C GLU A 29 -7.10 8.77 2.34
N ALA A 30 -7.29 8.14 1.16
CA ALA A 30 -6.41 8.30 0.00
C ALA A 30 -6.29 9.74 -0.52
N LYS A 31 -7.37 10.53 -0.41
CA LYS A 31 -7.49 11.83 -1.09
C LYS A 31 -7.04 11.75 -2.56
N GLY A 32 -7.30 10.62 -3.20
CA GLY A 32 -6.71 10.19 -4.47
C GLY A 32 -7.26 8.85 -4.95
N THR A 33 -6.51 8.19 -5.84
CA THR A 33 -6.89 6.89 -6.41
C THR A 33 -6.78 5.77 -5.38
N VAL A 34 -7.69 4.81 -5.48
CA VAL A 34 -7.68 3.54 -4.76
C VAL A 34 -7.74 2.41 -5.79
N ILE A 35 -6.93 1.37 -5.60
CA ILE A 35 -6.94 0.17 -6.46
C ILE A 35 -7.18 -1.08 -5.64
N GLU A 36 -7.69 -2.14 -6.25
CA GLU A 36 -7.67 -3.47 -5.63
C GLU A 36 -6.22 -3.95 -5.46
N TYR A 37 -5.89 -4.43 -4.28
CA TYR A 37 -4.58 -4.97 -3.93
C TYR A 37 -4.63 -6.48 -3.78
N ARG A 38 -3.64 -7.15 -4.38
CA ARG A 38 -3.50 -8.61 -4.34
C ARG A 38 -2.20 -8.95 -3.62
N GLY A 39 -2.31 -9.14 -2.30
CA GLY A 39 -1.21 -9.52 -1.44
C GLY A 39 -1.64 -9.56 0.02
N GLU A 40 -0.81 -10.14 0.87
CA GLU A 40 -1.04 -10.11 2.31
C GLU A 40 -0.89 -8.68 2.84
N HIS A 41 -1.69 -8.33 3.85
CA HIS A 41 -1.58 -7.09 4.58
C HIS A 41 -2.01 -7.28 6.03
N ALA A 42 -1.50 -6.44 6.91
CA ALA A 42 -1.90 -6.40 8.32
C ALA A 42 -1.70 -4.98 8.84
N GLY A 43 -2.61 -4.51 9.70
CA GLY A 43 -2.47 -3.20 10.36
C GLY A 43 -2.32 -2.01 9.40
N GLY A 44 -2.90 -2.10 8.20
CA GLY A 44 -2.84 -1.03 7.20
C GLY A 44 -1.63 -1.06 6.26
N TYR A 45 -0.77 -2.09 6.35
CA TYR A 45 0.46 -2.19 5.58
C TYR A 45 0.60 -3.55 4.88
N PRO A 46 1.24 -3.60 3.71
CA PRO A 46 1.52 -4.87 3.04
C PRO A 46 2.44 -5.76 3.90
N VAL A 47 2.21 -7.07 3.85
CA VAL A 47 3.01 -8.08 4.56
C VAL A 47 3.76 -8.93 3.54
N VAL A 48 5.05 -9.15 3.80
CA VAL A 48 5.95 -9.91 2.94
C VAL A 48 6.84 -10.74 3.86
N ASN A 49 6.91 -12.06 3.63
CA ASN A 49 7.69 -12.96 4.48
C ASN A 49 7.40 -12.76 5.99
N GLN A 50 6.11 -12.63 6.35
CA GLN A 50 5.63 -12.40 7.72
C GLN A 50 6.06 -11.06 8.35
N ARG A 51 6.50 -10.08 7.55
CA ARG A 51 6.88 -8.74 8.01
C ARG A 51 6.03 -7.67 7.35
N GLN A 52 5.54 -6.71 8.14
CA GLN A 52 4.89 -5.50 7.61
C GLN A 52 5.95 -4.60 6.97
N LEU A 53 5.69 -4.11 5.77
CA LEU A 53 6.56 -3.17 5.08
C LEU A 53 5.94 -1.77 5.10
N ILE A 54 6.69 -0.79 5.59
CA ILE A 54 6.32 0.63 5.49
C ILE A 54 7.00 1.19 4.25
N ILE A 55 6.22 1.55 3.24
CA ILE A 55 6.76 1.96 1.95
C ILE A 55 6.44 3.43 1.71
N TYR A 56 7.49 4.23 1.52
CA TYR A 56 7.41 5.64 1.17
C TYR A 56 7.36 5.75 -0.35
N ALA A 57 6.15 5.79 -0.92
CA ALA A 57 5.91 5.76 -2.36
C ALA A 57 6.58 6.94 -3.09
N GLY A 58 6.55 8.13 -2.48
CA GLY A 58 7.20 9.32 -3.05
C GLY A 58 8.73 9.19 -3.20
N ARG A 59 9.35 8.30 -2.41
CA ARG A 59 10.79 8.00 -2.46
C ARG A 59 11.10 6.65 -3.13
N ARG A 60 10.08 5.84 -3.38
CA ARG A 60 10.19 4.44 -3.82
C ARG A 60 11.18 3.63 -2.97
N ILE A 61 11.11 3.79 -1.65
CA ILE A 61 11.89 3.02 -0.69
C ILE A 61 10.98 2.40 0.37
N GLU A 62 11.33 1.21 0.83
CA GLU A 62 10.86 0.65 2.09
C GLU A 62 11.67 1.25 3.25
N LYS A 63 11.06 1.44 4.42
CA LYS A 63 11.62 2.14 5.58
C LYS A 63 12.95 1.57 6.07
N GLU A 64 13.13 0.25 6.05
CA GLU A 64 14.39 -0.43 6.39
C GLU A 64 15.36 -0.55 5.21
N ASN A 65 15.10 0.15 4.10
CA ASN A 65 15.83 0.08 2.82
C ASN A 65 15.88 -1.34 2.22
N GLN A 66 14.88 -2.17 2.51
CA GLN A 66 14.74 -3.44 1.81
C GLN A 66 14.19 -3.23 0.39
N PRO A 67 14.50 -4.13 -0.56
CA PRO A 67 13.89 -4.08 -1.89
C PRO A 67 12.37 -4.18 -1.81
N ILE A 68 11.67 -3.24 -2.44
CA ILE A 68 10.22 -3.31 -2.60
C ILE A 68 9.90 -4.49 -3.54
N PRO A 69 9.04 -5.45 -3.15
CA PRO A 69 8.64 -6.53 -4.04
C PRO A 69 8.00 -6.01 -5.33
N PRO A 70 8.24 -6.67 -6.49
CA PRO A 70 7.76 -6.19 -7.78
C PRO A 70 6.24 -5.96 -7.87
N TYR A 71 5.44 -6.80 -7.21
CA TYR A 71 3.98 -6.65 -7.23
C TYR A 71 3.49 -5.43 -6.43
N ILE A 72 4.21 -5.04 -5.37
CA ILE A 72 3.92 -3.82 -4.62
C ILE A 72 4.40 -2.59 -5.39
N GLN A 73 5.56 -2.69 -6.04
CA GLN A 73 6.05 -1.62 -6.93
C GLN A 73 5.05 -1.34 -8.06
N ALA A 74 4.51 -2.38 -8.69
CA ALA A 74 3.46 -2.24 -9.71
C ALA A 74 2.18 -1.58 -9.16
N ALA A 75 1.79 -1.91 -7.92
CA ALA A 75 0.65 -1.27 -7.26
C ALA A 75 0.91 0.23 -6.99
N ILE A 76 2.12 0.58 -6.56
CA ILE A 76 2.54 1.98 -6.37
C ILE A 76 2.53 2.74 -7.70
N ASP A 77 3.02 2.13 -8.77
CA ASP A 77 3.06 2.75 -10.10
C ASP A 77 1.65 2.96 -10.68
N ALA A 78 0.70 2.06 -10.37
CA ALA A 78 -0.71 2.21 -10.76
C ALA A 78 -1.46 3.30 -9.96
N LEU A 79 -0.91 3.74 -8.83
CA LEU A 79 -1.46 4.78 -7.95
C LEU A 79 -0.80 6.17 -8.16
N SER A 80 0.27 6.23 -8.94
CA SER A 80 1.08 7.44 -9.21
C SER A 80 0.47 8.35 -10.27
#